data_AF-A0A1F6YKW1-F1
#
_entry.id   AF-A0A1F6YKW1-F1
#
_cell.length_a   1.000
_cell.length_b   1.000
_cell.length_c   1.000
_cell.angle_alpha   90.00
_cell.angle_beta   90.00
_cell.angle_gamma   90.00
#
_symmetry.space_group_name_H-M   'P 1'
#
loop_
_entity.id
_entity.type
_entity.pdbx_description
1 polymer ?
#
loop_
_entity_poly.entity_id
_entity_poly.type
_entity_poly.pdbx_seq_one_letter_code
_entity_poly.pdbx_strand_id
1 'polypeptide(L)'
;MPKRLLEDMVKARPSRKEVVEEKLQKIRQEPRQEKIRENKELGEIGTNHGRSGYMLWFVALISVIFCFFALSFLFSKAEVVANPKTQDIILNESLSAVKNSDTNDLSFDLMVISDEENTTIQVSGEKDVSEKATGTVVIYNAFGSSSQTLNIDTRLEGSNGKMYKTKTRVVVPGRSKDGVPGSVEVDIYAAEAGVEYNSGPLDFKIFGFKGTPKYDKFYARSKGEITGGFKGKTPAITDIDRTTAVGNLNDILQKKLLQKATSQIPDGFILFKDAIFLNTDDLSVSSVYDNNSATLTLKGTLYGILFNEQKLTKKITEDKIEKYDESEVYVPNIKNLAFSLFTKDNVSFENVKNINFNLSGPAKIVWKLDVDKFVASLLGKPKKDFNQILSQYPDIDSAILTLSPVWKMSVPDKAKNIKVIINYPE
;
A
#
# COMPACT_ATOMS: atom_id res chain seq x y z
N MET A 1 5.38 -74.38 2.55
CA MET A 1 6.53 -74.40 1.63
C MET A 1 7.15 -73.01 1.59
N PRO A 2 8.42 -72.86 2.04
CA PRO A 2 9.17 -71.61 2.00
C PRO A 2 10.19 -71.62 0.83
N LYS A 3 10.55 -70.44 0.31
CA LYS A 3 11.91 -70.12 -0.16
C LYS A 3 12.16 -68.64 0.22
N ARG A 4 12.93 -68.32 1.27
CA ARG A 4 14.41 -68.35 1.41
C ARG A 4 15.07 -67.34 0.46
N LEU A 5 15.98 -66.43 0.82
CA LEU A 5 16.90 -66.20 1.97
C LEU A 5 17.21 -64.68 2.00
N LEU A 6 17.19 -63.97 3.14
CA LEU A 6 18.27 -63.77 4.14
C LEU A 6 19.55 -63.14 3.53
N GLU A 7 19.82 -61.87 3.84
CA GLU A 7 20.76 -61.39 4.90
C GLU A 7 22.23 -61.51 4.44
N ASP A 8 23.21 -60.76 4.91
CA ASP A 8 23.38 -59.47 5.59
C ASP A 8 24.92 -59.26 5.61
N MET A 9 25.37 -58.02 5.76
CA MET A 9 26.55 -57.58 6.53
C MET A 9 28.02 -58.10 6.33
N VAL A 10 28.91 -57.09 6.25
CA VAL A 10 30.25 -56.91 6.90
C VAL A 10 31.57 -57.37 6.22
N LYS A 11 32.29 -56.35 5.70
CA LYS A 11 33.64 -55.83 6.08
C LYS A 11 34.83 -56.80 6.29
N ALA A 12 35.91 -56.61 5.52
CA ALA A 12 37.29 -56.28 5.97
C ALA A 12 38.39 -56.71 4.95
N ARG A 13 39.36 -55.81 4.71
CA ARG A 13 40.74 -56.13 4.22
C ARG A 13 41.51 -56.88 5.34
N PRO A 14 42.63 -57.63 5.14
CA PRO A 14 43.80 -57.23 4.32
C PRO A 14 44.74 -58.34 3.72
N SER A 15 45.70 -57.86 2.93
CA SER A 15 47.11 -58.30 2.76
C SER A 15 47.53 -59.71 2.27
N ARG A 16 48.35 -59.69 1.19
CA ARG A 16 49.76 -60.18 1.07
C ARG A 16 50.06 -61.46 0.25
N LYS A 17 51.00 -61.28 -0.72
CA LYS A 17 52.06 -62.21 -1.23
C LYS A 17 51.58 -63.42 -2.07
N GLU A 18 52.27 -63.95 -3.09
CA GLU A 18 53.55 -63.77 -3.83
C GLU A 18 53.44 -64.80 -5.00
N VAL A 19 53.94 -64.62 -6.23
CA VAL A 19 55.26 -65.08 -6.76
C VAL A 19 55.18 -64.95 -8.31
N VAL A 20 56.02 -64.12 -8.97
CA VAL A 20 57.18 -64.42 -9.88
C VAL A 20 56.78 -65.09 -11.21
N GLU A 21 57.12 -64.58 -12.41
CA GLU A 21 58.44 -64.66 -13.08
C GLU A 21 58.44 -63.72 -14.33
N GLU A 22 59.24 -62.65 -14.37
CA GLU A 22 60.61 -62.52 -14.95
C GLU A 22 60.68 -62.33 -16.49
N LYS A 23 61.16 -61.15 -16.93
CA LYS A 23 62.15 -61.01 -18.03
C LYS A 23 62.77 -59.60 -18.12
N LEU A 24 64.02 -59.57 -17.63
CA LEU A 24 65.22 -58.77 -17.90
C LEU A 24 65.17 -57.34 -18.51
N GLN A 25 65.83 -56.44 -17.75
CA GLN A 25 66.49 -55.20 -18.19
C GLN A 25 67.84 -55.45 -18.89
N LYS A 26 68.28 -54.48 -19.71
CA LYS A 26 69.71 -54.18 -19.92
C LYS A 26 69.92 -52.67 -20.16
N ILE A 27 70.74 -52.06 -19.32
CA ILE A 27 71.30 -50.71 -19.38
C ILE A 27 72.74 -50.82 -19.92
N ARG A 28 73.22 -49.90 -20.78
CA ARG A 28 74.64 -49.50 -20.82
C ARG A 28 74.88 -48.13 -21.47
N GLN A 29 75.86 -47.42 -20.92
CA GLN A 29 76.26 -46.02 -21.10
C GLN A 29 77.20 -45.75 -22.30
N GLU A 30 77.18 -44.47 -22.75
CA GLU A 30 78.29 -43.57 -23.19
C GLU A 30 79.10 -43.86 -24.50
N PRO A 31 79.86 -42.89 -25.11
CA PRO A 31 80.46 -41.67 -24.51
C PRO A 31 80.50 -40.34 -25.33
N ARG A 32 80.97 -39.29 -24.64
CA ARG A 32 81.54 -38.00 -25.14
C ARG A 32 82.72 -38.20 -26.11
N GLN A 33 82.88 -37.28 -27.07
CA GLN A 33 84.21 -36.80 -27.48
C GLN A 33 84.23 -35.28 -27.74
N GLU A 34 85.33 -34.71 -27.25
CA GLU A 34 85.74 -33.31 -27.28
C GLU A 34 86.97 -33.24 -28.21
N LYS A 35 87.06 -32.27 -29.14
CA LYS A 35 88.30 -31.98 -29.87
C LYS A 35 88.47 -30.46 -30.10
N ILE A 36 89.28 -29.90 -29.21
CA ILE A 36 90.45 -29.00 -29.39
C ILE A 36 90.47 -28.06 -30.62
N ARG A 37 90.73 -26.79 -30.30
CA ARG A 37 91.01 -25.63 -31.17
C ARG A 37 92.34 -25.73 -31.91
N GLU A 38 92.39 -25.17 -33.12
CA GLU A 38 93.64 -24.67 -33.72
C GLU A 38 93.35 -23.36 -34.48
N ASN A 39 94.18 -22.33 -34.21
CA ASN A 39 94.12 -20.99 -34.78
C ASN A 39 94.72 -20.96 -36.19
N LYS A 40 94.16 -20.11 -37.06
CA LYS A 40 94.96 -19.45 -38.12
C LYS A 40 94.37 -18.07 -38.44
N GLU A 41 95.22 -17.06 -38.31
CA GLU A 41 94.94 -15.67 -38.58
C GLU A 41 94.99 -15.32 -40.09
N LEU A 42 94.43 -14.13 -40.37
CA LEU A 42 94.72 -13.16 -41.42
C LEU A 42 94.12 -13.33 -42.83
N GLY A 43 93.25 -12.37 -43.16
CA GLY A 43 92.79 -12.01 -44.49
C GLY A 43 91.95 -10.73 -44.41
N GLU A 44 92.60 -9.59 -44.62
CA GLU A 44 92.03 -8.24 -44.62
C GLU A 44 91.04 -7.97 -45.78
N ILE A 45 90.11 -7.06 -45.48
CA ILE A 45 89.40 -6.06 -46.32
C ILE A 45 88.51 -6.56 -47.46
N GLY A 46 87.21 -6.28 -47.28
CA GLY A 46 86.19 -6.24 -48.33
C GLY A 46 84.94 -5.53 -47.84
N THR A 47 85.02 -4.22 -47.59
CA THR A 47 83.83 -3.37 -47.43
C THR A 47 83.05 -3.36 -48.74
N ASN A 48 81.85 -3.95 -48.79
CA ASN A 48 80.78 -3.34 -49.58
C ASN A 48 79.37 -3.75 -49.16
N HIS A 49 78.49 -2.76 -49.30
CA HIS A 49 77.09 -2.66 -48.93
C HIS A 49 76.20 -3.83 -49.36
N GLY A 50 75.15 -4.11 -48.56
CA GLY A 50 74.01 -4.84 -49.11
C GLY A 50 72.92 -5.42 -48.22
N ARG A 51 72.77 -5.10 -46.92
CA ARG A 51 71.59 -5.56 -46.11
C ARG A 51 71.08 -4.58 -45.04
N SER A 52 71.26 -3.26 -45.20
CA SER A 52 70.80 -2.26 -44.21
C SER A 52 69.28 -1.97 -44.23
N GLY A 53 68.53 -2.46 -45.22
CA GLY A 53 67.08 -2.28 -45.27
C GLY A 53 66.31 -3.14 -44.27
N TYR A 54 66.69 -4.43 -44.11
CA TYR A 54 65.91 -5.37 -43.29
C TYR A 54 66.06 -5.14 -41.78
N MET A 55 67.20 -4.63 -41.33
CA MET A 55 67.41 -4.33 -39.91
C MET A 55 66.59 -3.11 -39.46
N LEU A 56 66.50 -2.08 -40.29
CA LEU A 56 65.62 -0.92 -40.03
C LEU A 56 64.14 -1.31 -40.04
N TRP A 57 63.72 -2.17 -40.98
CA TRP A 57 62.37 -2.72 -40.99
C TRP A 57 62.05 -3.61 -39.78
N PHE A 58 63.02 -4.37 -39.29
CA PHE A 58 62.85 -5.19 -38.08
C PHE A 58 62.69 -4.33 -36.81
N VAL A 59 63.50 -3.28 -36.66
CA VAL A 59 63.37 -2.31 -35.55
C VAL A 59 62.05 -1.54 -35.64
N ALA A 60 61.65 -1.12 -36.84
CA ALA A 60 60.36 -0.47 -37.07
C ALA A 60 59.19 -1.40 -36.71
N LEU A 61 59.25 -2.68 -37.10
CA LEU A 61 58.24 -3.68 -36.76
C LEU A 61 58.12 -3.87 -35.24
N ILE A 62 59.24 -4.00 -34.53
CA ILE A 62 59.25 -4.12 -33.06
C ILE A 62 58.68 -2.85 -32.41
N SER A 63 59.03 -1.66 -32.92
CA SER A 63 58.51 -0.39 -32.41
C SER A 63 56.99 -0.29 -32.60
N VAL A 64 56.47 -0.71 -33.75
CA VAL A 64 55.02 -0.76 -34.02
C VAL A 64 54.33 -1.78 -33.10
N ILE A 65 54.90 -2.97 -32.91
CA ILE A 65 54.36 -3.97 -31.98
C ILE A 65 54.36 -3.42 -30.55
N PHE A 66 55.46 -2.82 -30.11
CA PHE A 66 55.57 -2.21 -28.78
C PHE A 66 54.55 -1.08 -28.60
N CYS A 67 54.41 -0.19 -29.60
CA CYS A 67 53.44 0.89 -29.58
C CYS A 67 52.00 0.34 -29.57
N PHE A 68 51.71 -0.71 -30.34
CA PHE A 68 50.42 -1.40 -30.34
C PHE A 68 50.10 -2.01 -28.96
N PHE A 69 51.06 -2.69 -28.32
CA PHE A 69 50.91 -3.21 -26.97
C PHE A 69 50.73 -2.09 -25.93
N ALA A 70 51.51 -1.01 -26.02
CA ALA A 70 51.39 0.15 -25.14
C ALA A 70 50.04 0.88 -25.29
N LEU A 71 49.57 1.09 -26.52
CA LEU A 71 48.24 1.63 -26.80
C LEU A 71 47.15 0.68 -26.31
N SER A 72 47.35 -0.63 -26.42
CA SER A 72 46.43 -1.64 -25.85
C SER A 72 46.31 -1.56 -24.32
N PHE A 73 47.33 -1.07 -23.60
CA PHE A 73 47.19 -0.78 -22.15
C PHE A 73 46.23 0.37 -21.87
N LEU A 74 46.09 1.35 -22.77
CA LEU A 74 45.17 2.47 -22.60
C LEU A 74 43.70 2.10 -22.84
N PHE A 75 43.45 1.03 -23.63
CA PHE A 75 42.10 0.55 -23.97
C PHE A 75 41.65 -0.70 -23.20
N SER A 76 42.31 -1.00 -22.07
CA SER A 76 41.94 -2.16 -21.24
C SER A 76 40.54 -1.98 -20.64
N LYS A 77 39.66 -2.96 -20.85
CA LYS A 77 38.30 -3.02 -20.31
C LYS A 77 38.06 -4.36 -19.60
N ALA A 78 37.24 -4.34 -18.57
CA ALA A 78 36.74 -5.53 -17.90
C ALA A 78 35.22 -5.54 -17.92
N GLU A 79 34.64 -6.71 -18.12
CA GLU A 79 33.21 -6.95 -17.99
C GLU A 79 33.01 -8.07 -16.97
N VAL A 80 32.19 -7.81 -15.95
CA VAL A 80 31.82 -8.79 -14.93
C VAL A 80 30.33 -9.05 -15.03
N VAL A 81 29.97 -10.29 -15.30
CA VAL A 81 28.58 -10.75 -15.25
C VAL A 81 28.38 -11.47 -13.92
N ALA A 82 27.59 -10.90 -13.02
CA ALA A 82 27.33 -11.43 -11.69
C ALA A 82 25.88 -11.92 -11.57
N ASN A 83 25.72 -13.12 -11.03
CA ASN A 83 24.44 -13.69 -10.63
C ASN A 83 24.30 -13.51 -9.11
N PRO A 84 23.31 -12.75 -8.63
CA PRO A 84 23.13 -12.53 -7.21
C PRO A 84 22.74 -13.84 -6.51
N LYS A 85 23.03 -13.91 -5.22
CA LYS A 85 22.48 -14.96 -4.36
C LYS A 85 20.96 -14.84 -4.34
N THR A 86 20.29 -15.97 -4.46
CA THR A 86 18.83 -16.06 -4.37
C THR A 86 18.43 -17.20 -3.45
N GLN A 87 17.34 -17.03 -2.71
CA GLN A 87 16.79 -18.08 -1.86
C GLN A 87 15.28 -18.13 -2.01
N ASP A 88 14.77 -19.28 -2.42
CA ASP A 88 13.35 -19.54 -2.49
C ASP A 88 12.83 -19.97 -1.12
N ILE A 89 11.75 -19.33 -0.67
CA ILE A 89 11.09 -19.60 0.60
C ILE A 89 9.58 -19.66 0.40
N ILE A 90 8.91 -20.40 1.28
CA ILE A 90 7.45 -20.38 1.40
C ILE A 90 7.11 -19.58 2.63
N LEU A 91 6.46 -18.42 2.43
CA LEU A 91 6.00 -17.56 3.50
C LEU A 91 4.65 -18.02 4.01
N ASN A 92 4.52 -18.01 5.32
CA ASN A 92 3.27 -18.06 6.07
C ASN A 92 3.57 -17.48 7.46
N GLU A 93 3.70 -16.16 7.52
CA GLU A 93 4.16 -15.45 8.71
C GLU A 93 3.10 -14.51 9.25
N SER A 94 2.94 -14.57 10.58
CA SER A 94 2.14 -13.62 11.33
C SER A 94 3.02 -12.46 11.77
N LEU A 95 2.76 -11.28 11.23
CA LEU A 95 3.52 -10.06 11.47
C LEU A 95 2.66 -9.05 12.22
N SER A 96 3.32 -8.15 12.94
CA SER A 96 2.71 -7.00 13.59
C SER A 96 3.34 -5.72 13.07
N ALA A 97 2.53 -4.69 12.85
CA ALA A 97 3.01 -3.39 12.42
C ALA A 97 2.35 -2.25 13.20
N VAL A 98 3.12 -1.18 13.43
CA VAL A 98 2.71 0.01 14.16
C VAL A 98 2.51 1.18 13.19
N LYS A 99 1.44 1.95 13.39
CA LYS A 99 1.10 3.08 12.51
C LYS A 99 2.16 4.18 12.63
N ASN A 100 2.73 4.59 11.50
CA ASN A 100 3.68 5.71 11.40
C ASN A 100 4.84 5.64 12.41
N SER A 101 5.39 4.45 12.68
CA SER A 101 6.52 4.31 13.61
C SER A 101 7.87 4.62 12.95
N ASP A 102 8.68 5.41 13.66
CA ASP A 102 10.09 5.68 13.33
C ASP A 102 11.06 4.69 14.01
N THR A 103 10.54 3.76 14.83
CA THR A 103 11.36 2.71 15.44
C THR A 103 11.82 1.69 14.39
N ASN A 104 12.74 0.82 14.78
CA ASN A 104 13.22 -0.28 13.94
C ASN A 104 12.16 -1.38 13.72
N ASP A 105 10.96 -1.22 14.30
CA ASP A 105 9.83 -2.13 14.11
C ASP A 105 9.16 -1.90 12.75
N LEU A 106 8.44 -2.91 12.26
CA LEU A 106 7.68 -2.79 11.03
C LEU A 106 6.59 -1.71 11.20
N SER A 107 6.62 -0.71 10.32
CA SER A 107 5.65 0.38 10.30
C SER A 107 4.66 0.21 9.14
N PHE A 108 3.44 0.72 9.32
CA PHE A 108 2.49 0.88 8.22
C PHE A 108 1.97 2.31 8.18
N ASP A 109 1.62 2.74 6.96
CA ASP A 109 1.00 4.04 6.71
C ASP A 109 -0.46 3.80 6.32
N LEU A 110 -1.35 4.65 6.81
CA LEU A 110 -2.78 4.56 6.50
C LEU A 110 -3.12 5.58 5.42
N MET A 111 -3.43 5.08 4.22
CA MET A 111 -4.00 5.89 3.15
C MET A 111 -5.52 6.00 3.35
N VAL A 112 -6.03 7.23 3.39
CA VAL A 112 -7.46 7.51 3.53
C VAL A 112 -7.92 8.38 2.37
N ILE A 113 -8.83 7.86 1.56
CA ILE A 113 -9.38 8.58 0.41
C ILE A 113 -10.89 8.57 0.53
N SER A 114 -11.50 9.75 0.62
CA SER A 114 -12.94 9.91 0.56
C SER A 114 -13.37 10.54 -0.76
N ASP A 115 -14.53 10.14 -1.22
CA ASP A 115 -15.17 10.70 -2.41
C ASP A 115 -16.68 10.49 -2.32
N GLU A 116 -17.41 11.17 -3.20
CA GLU A 116 -18.84 10.98 -3.36
C GLU A 116 -19.20 10.79 -4.83
N GLU A 117 -20.29 10.08 -5.04
CA GLU A 117 -20.86 9.86 -6.36
C GLU A 117 -22.38 10.06 -6.27
N ASN A 118 -22.97 10.62 -7.31
CA ASN A 118 -24.40 10.89 -7.34
C ASN A 118 -25.05 10.39 -8.63
N THR A 119 -26.35 10.12 -8.52
CA THR A 119 -27.19 9.76 -9.66
C THR A 119 -28.59 10.32 -9.45
N THR A 120 -29.21 10.76 -10.54
CA THR A 120 -30.58 11.26 -10.54
C THR A 120 -31.49 10.22 -11.16
N ILE A 121 -32.52 9.82 -10.41
CA ILE A 121 -33.54 8.88 -10.85
C ILE A 121 -34.92 9.53 -10.82
N GLN A 122 -35.79 9.11 -11.73
CA GLN A 122 -37.20 9.54 -11.72
C GLN A 122 -37.92 8.81 -10.58
N VAL A 123 -38.73 9.52 -9.80
CA VAL A 123 -39.53 8.90 -8.75
C VAL A 123 -40.80 8.31 -9.35
N SER A 124 -40.92 6.99 -9.26
CA SER A 124 -42.02 6.20 -9.79
C SER A 124 -43.03 5.78 -8.71
N GLY A 125 -42.64 5.89 -7.43
CA GLY A 125 -43.45 5.48 -6.28
C GLY A 125 -44.18 6.63 -5.62
N GLU A 126 -45.08 6.28 -4.71
CA GLU A 126 -45.77 7.21 -3.83
C GLU A 126 -45.52 6.80 -2.37
N LYS A 127 -45.29 7.77 -1.49
CA LYS A 127 -45.22 7.55 -0.04
C LYS A 127 -46.29 8.37 0.65
N ASP A 128 -46.99 7.75 1.59
CA ASP A 128 -47.90 8.46 2.49
C ASP A 128 -47.09 9.34 3.46
N VAL A 129 -47.31 10.65 3.38
CA VAL A 129 -46.72 11.66 4.26
C VAL A 129 -47.83 12.22 5.14
N SER A 130 -47.58 12.24 6.45
CA SER A 130 -48.53 12.68 7.47
C SER A 130 -47.85 13.63 8.44
N GLU A 131 -47.71 14.89 8.03
CA GLU A 131 -47.06 15.95 8.78
C GLU A 131 -48.07 16.86 9.47
N LYS A 132 -47.74 17.27 10.70
CA LYS A 132 -48.55 18.16 11.51
C LYS A 132 -48.08 19.60 11.34
N ALA A 133 -49.02 20.53 11.18
CA ALA A 133 -48.68 21.94 11.10
C ALA A 133 -48.03 22.40 12.41
N THR A 134 -46.98 23.20 12.31
CA THR A 134 -46.26 23.77 13.45
C THR A 134 -46.19 25.28 13.33
N GLY A 135 -46.06 25.94 14.47
CA GLY A 135 -45.89 27.38 14.55
C GLY A 135 -45.63 27.78 15.99
N THR A 136 -45.55 29.09 16.22
CA THR A 136 -45.27 29.64 17.55
C THR A 136 -46.43 30.53 17.97
N VAL A 137 -46.83 30.46 19.24
CA VAL A 137 -47.87 31.32 19.81
C VAL A 137 -47.38 32.04 21.06
N VAL A 138 -47.92 33.22 21.32
CA VAL A 138 -47.76 33.94 22.58
C VAL A 138 -49.03 33.75 23.39
N ILE A 139 -48.91 33.10 24.55
CA ILE A 139 -50.01 32.86 25.49
C ILE A 139 -50.04 34.01 26.49
N TYR A 140 -51.23 34.58 26.72
CA TYR A 140 -51.49 35.69 27.62
C TYR A 140 -52.36 35.27 28.80
N ASN A 141 -52.05 35.82 29.97
CA ASN A 141 -52.82 35.71 31.20
C ASN A 141 -53.32 37.09 31.65
N ALA A 142 -54.60 37.36 31.40
CA ALA A 142 -55.29 38.56 31.86
C ALA A 142 -56.23 38.29 33.05
N PHE A 143 -56.13 37.11 33.69
CA PHE A 143 -57.06 36.68 34.75
C PHE A 143 -56.70 37.25 36.13
N GLY A 144 -55.45 37.11 36.55
CA GLY A 144 -54.99 37.52 37.88
C GLY A 144 -53.47 37.58 38.00
N SER A 145 -52.97 37.97 39.16
CA SER A 145 -51.52 38.11 39.45
C SER A 145 -50.78 36.79 39.67
N SER A 146 -51.49 35.66 39.75
CA SER A 146 -50.89 34.34 39.86
C SER A 146 -50.41 33.81 38.51
N SER A 147 -49.23 33.19 38.51
CA SER A 147 -48.73 32.45 37.35
C SER A 147 -49.54 31.17 37.12
N GLN A 148 -49.69 30.77 35.86
CA GLN A 148 -50.38 29.55 35.47
C GLN A 148 -49.44 28.64 34.69
N THR A 149 -49.19 27.44 35.22
CA THR A 149 -48.45 26.40 34.50
C THR A 149 -49.38 25.73 33.49
N LEU A 150 -48.90 25.57 32.25
CA LEU A 150 -49.50 24.77 31.19
C LEU A 150 -48.56 23.61 30.87
N ASN A 151 -49.09 22.39 30.86
CA ASN A 151 -48.28 21.20 30.56
C ASN A 151 -47.99 21.12 29.06
N ILE A 152 -47.07 20.22 28.68
CA ILE A 152 -47.00 19.74 27.30
C ILE A 152 -48.38 19.22 26.87
N ASP A 153 -48.69 19.33 25.58
CA ASP A 153 -49.96 18.91 25.00
C ASP A 153 -51.20 19.67 25.51
N THR A 154 -51.01 20.87 26.07
CA THR A 154 -52.12 21.74 26.42
C THR A 154 -52.88 22.11 25.15
N ARG A 155 -54.19 21.83 25.14
CA ARG A 155 -55.07 22.00 23.98
C ARG A 155 -55.46 23.47 23.79
N LEU A 156 -55.14 24.00 22.63
CA LEU A 156 -55.46 25.35 22.16
C LEU A 156 -56.45 25.24 20.99
N GLU A 157 -57.61 25.84 21.13
CA GLU A 157 -58.65 25.91 20.10
C GLU A 157 -58.44 27.21 19.32
N GLY A 158 -58.04 27.09 18.05
CA GLY A 158 -57.86 28.25 17.16
C GLY A 158 -59.18 28.84 16.71
N SER A 159 -59.17 30.10 16.26
CA SER A 159 -60.33 30.77 15.67
C SER A 159 -60.85 30.08 14.39
N ASN A 160 -60.03 29.22 13.77
CA ASN A 160 -60.42 28.31 12.69
C ASN A 160 -61.16 27.04 13.16
N GLY A 161 -61.43 26.90 14.47
CA GLY A 161 -62.07 25.73 15.06
C GLY A 161 -61.20 24.48 15.13
N LYS A 162 -59.90 24.58 14.80
CA LYS A 162 -58.96 23.47 14.84
C LYS A 162 -58.20 23.45 16.17
N MET A 163 -57.76 22.26 16.55
CA MET A 163 -57.04 22.03 17.79
C MET A 163 -55.54 21.97 17.56
N TYR A 164 -54.80 22.72 18.37
CA TYR A 164 -53.35 22.73 18.44
C TYR A 164 -52.91 22.40 19.86
N LYS A 165 -51.65 22.02 20.02
CA LYS A 165 -51.08 21.55 21.28
C LYS A 165 -49.74 22.21 21.53
N THR A 166 -49.47 22.57 22.78
CA THR A 166 -48.16 23.08 23.18
C THR A 166 -47.09 21.99 23.08
N LYS A 167 -45.94 22.33 22.50
CA LYS A 167 -44.80 21.41 22.34
C LYS A 167 -44.00 21.23 23.62
N THR A 168 -44.05 22.22 24.52
CA THR A 168 -43.32 22.22 25.78
C THR A 168 -44.23 22.64 26.93
N ARG A 169 -43.81 22.29 28.15
CA ARG A 169 -44.41 22.83 29.38
C ARG A 169 -43.97 24.28 29.55
N VAL A 170 -44.91 25.18 29.80
CA VAL A 170 -44.65 26.60 29.98
C VAL A 170 -45.37 27.16 31.20
N VAL A 171 -44.77 28.17 31.83
CA VAL A 171 -45.37 28.91 32.95
C VAL A 171 -45.73 30.30 32.44
N VAL A 172 -47.02 30.57 32.32
CA VAL A 172 -47.53 31.88 31.92
C VAL A 172 -47.52 32.79 33.16
N PRO A 173 -46.78 33.91 33.14
CA PRO A 173 -46.77 34.84 34.27
C PRO A 173 -48.16 35.40 34.58
N GLY A 174 -48.34 35.87 35.81
CA GLY A 174 -49.54 36.63 36.18
C GLY A 174 -49.58 38.02 35.54
N ARG A 175 -50.75 38.66 35.58
CA ARG A 175 -50.92 40.06 35.19
C ARG A 175 -50.13 41.00 36.11
N SER A 176 -49.48 42.02 35.55
CA SER A 176 -48.77 43.07 36.31
C SER A 176 -49.75 43.91 37.16
N LYS A 177 -49.21 44.63 38.15
CA LYS A 177 -49.94 45.63 38.95
C LYS A 177 -50.55 46.73 38.06
N ASP A 178 -49.89 47.06 36.95
CA ASP A 178 -50.34 48.07 35.98
C ASP A 178 -51.40 47.55 35.00
N GLY A 179 -51.88 46.31 35.19
CA GLY A 179 -52.94 45.72 34.37
C GLY A 179 -52.47 45.03 33.08
N VAL A 180 -51.18 45.06 32.76
CA VAL A 180 -50.61 44.39 31.58
C VAL A 180 -50.67 42.86 31.74
N PRO A 181 -51.29 42.11 30.81
CA PRO A 181 -51.31 40.65 30.85
C PRO A 181 -49.90 40.06 30.86
N GLY A 182 -49.68 39.04 31.70
CA GLY A 182 -48.46 38.25 31.63
C GLY A 182 -48.44 37.43 30.34
N SER A 183 -47.29 37.29 29.68
CA SER A 183 -47.17 36.58 28.42
C SER A 183 -45.99 35.63 28.37
N VAL A 184 -46.11 34.54 27.61
CA VAL A 184 -45.01 33.61 27.32
C VAL A 184 -45.13 33.07 25.90
N GLU A 185 -44.01 32.91 25.22
CA GLU A 185 -43.94 32.32 23.88
C GLU A 185 -43.77 30.80 23.98
N VAL A 186 -44.47 30.06 23.13
CA VAL A 186 -44.39 28.60 23.08
C VAL A 186 -44.64 28.08 21.67
N ASP A 187 -43.89 27.06 21.29
CA ASP A 187 -44.13 26.34 20.04
C ASP A 187 -45.35 25.44 20.17
N ILE A 188 -46.11 25.36 19.08
CA ILE A 188 -47.31 24.53 18.98
C ILE A 188 -47.22 23.59 17.78
N TYR A 189 -47.99 22.51 17.87
CA TYR A 189 -48.19 21.58 16.78
C TYR A 189 -49.67 21.20 16.66
N ALA A 190 -50.14 20.91 15.45
CA ALA A 190 -51.52 20.55 15.17
C ALA A 190 -51.92 19.22 15.85
N ALA A 191 -53.18 19.09 16.28
CA ALA A 191 -53.67 17.85 16.86
C ALA A 191 -53.58 16.67 15.88
N GLU A 192 -53.86 16.94 14.60
CA GLU A 192 -53.81 15.98 13.50
C GLU A 192 -52.96 16.51 12.33
N ALA A 193 -52.56 15.61 11.43
CA ALA A 193 -51.85 15.95 10.21
C ALA A 193 -52.82 16.42 9.12
N GLY A 194 -52.36 17.30 8.24
CA GLY A 194 -53.13 17.77 7.09
C GLY A 194 -52.98 19.25 6.79
N VAL A 195 -53.17 19.61 5.52
CA VAL A 195 -53.12 21.00 5.04
C VAL A 195 -54.17 21.89 5.68
N GLU A 196 -55.28 21.30 6.15
CA GLU A 196 -56.37 21.95 6.88
C GLU A 196 -55.95 22.58 8.22
N TYR A 197 -54.76 22.23 8.72
CA TYR A 197 -54.20 22.81 9.94
C TYR A 197 -53.19 23.94 9.65
N ASN A 198 -52.83 24.17 8.38
CA ASN A 198 -52.06 25.34 7.99
C ASN A 198 -52.95 26.58 8.02
N SER A 199 -52.42 27.68 8.55
CA SER A 199 -53.17 28.92 8.64
C SER A 199 -52.25 30.12 8.72
N GLY A 200 -52.74 31.27 8.29
CA GLY A 200 -52.15 32.56 8.66
C GLY A 200 -52.28 32.82 10.18
N PRO A 201 -52.05 34.04 10.63
CA PRO A 201 -52.16 34.35 12.05
C PRO A 201 -53.55 34.05 12.65
N LEU A 202 -53.60 33.35 13.77
CA LEU A 202 -54.79 32.93 14.50
C LEU A 202 -54.78 33.39 15.96
N ASP A 203 -55.99 33.61 16.49
CA ASP A 203 -56.24 33.71 17.93
C ASP A 203 -56.64 32.33 18.48
N PHE A 204 -56.27 32.05 19.72
CA PHE A 204 -56.51 30.78 20.39
C PHE A 204 -57.16 30.95 21.75
N LYS A 205 -57.99 29.98 22.11
CA LYS A 205 -58.50 29.79 23.47
C LYS A 205 -57.93 28.52 24.09
N ILE A 206 -57.67 28.54 25.39
CA ILE A 206 -57.19 27.37 26.11
C ILE A 206 -58.38 26.46 26.44
N PHE A 207 -58.51 25.36 25.71
CA PHE A 207 -59.68 24.47 25.78
C PHE A 207 -59.90 23.90 27.20
N GLY A 208 -58.82 23.61 27.93
CA GLY A 208 -58.89 23.09 29.30
C GLY A 208 -59.53 24.05 30.32
N PHE A 209 -59.73 25.33 29.97
CA PHE A 209 -60.40 26.31 30.85
C PHE A 209 -61.88 26.50 30.54
N LYS A 210 -62.42 25.84 29.50
CA LYS A 210 -63.82 25.96 29.11
C LYS A 210 -64.76 25.69 30.28
N GLY A 211 -65.74 26.58 30.49
CA GLY A 211 -66.66 26.52 31.63
C GLY A 211 -66.15 27.19 32.91
N THR A 212 -64.95 27.78 32.90
CA THR A 212 -64.40 28.56 34.03
C THR A 212 -64.20 30.02 33.63
N PRO A 213 -64.16 30.96 34.61
CA PRO A 213 -63.83 32.37 34.35
C PRO A 213 -62.45 32.60 33.70
N LYS A 214 -61.55 31.60 33.76
CA LYS A 214 -60.23 31.67 33.10
C LYS A 214 -60.34 31.62 31.58
N TYR A 215 -61.39 31.01 31.01
CA TYR A 215 -61.54 30.85 29.56
C TYR A 215 -61.62 32.18 28.81
N ASP A 216 -62.21 33.21 29.42
CA ASP A 216 -62.35 34.54 28.81
C ASP A 216 -61.14 35.45 29.06
N LYS A 217 -60.23 35.04 29.95
CA LYS A 217 -59.09 35.85 30.39
C LYS A 217 -57.73 35.26 30.03
N PHE A 218 -57.68 34.00 29.62
CA PHE A 218 -56.52 33.38 29.00
C PHE A 218 -56.76 33.18 27.51
N TYR A 219 -55.84 33.69 26.69
CA TYR A 219 -55.89 33.55 25.24
C TYR A 219 -54.47 33.44 24.70
N ALA A 220 -54.31 32.93 23.49
CA ALA A 220 -53.02 32.97 22.80
C ALA A 220 -53.18 33.59 21.42
N ARG A 221 -52.09 34.10 20.86
CA ARG A 221 -52.03 34.61 19.50
C ARG A 221 -50.84 34.00 18.79
N SER A 222 -51.00 33.56 17.56
CA SER A 222 -49.86 33.11 16.77
C SER A 222 -48.89 34.25 16.50
N LYS A 223 -47.62 33.91 16.54
CA LYS A 223 -46.51 34.76 16.14
C LYS A 223 -46.05 34.29 14.76
N GLY A 224 -46.74 34.78 13.73
CA GLY A 224 -46.54 34.33 12.34
C GLY A 224 -47.54 33.27 11.90
N GLU A 225 -47.23 32.61 10.79
CA GLU A 225 -48.06 31.57 10.18
C GLU A 225 -47.81 30.20 10.81
N ILE A 226 -48.82 29.34 10.74
CA ILE A 226 -48.74 27.93 11.12
C ILE A 226 -48.68 27.12 9.83
N THR A 227 -47.59 26.41 9.60
CA THR A 227 -47.28 25.78 8.31
C THR A 227 -46.73 24.36 8.50
N GLY A 228 -46.55 23.63 7.39
CA GLY A 228 -45.96 22.28 7.40
C GLY A 228 -46.96 21.14 7.62
N GLY A 229 -48.25 21.43 7.81
CA GLY A 229 -49.29 20.41 7.83
C GLY A 229 -49.52 19.83 6.45
N PHE A 230 -49.42 18.50 6.32
CA PHE A 230 -49.66 17.79 5.07
C PHE A 230 -50.17 16.39 5.37
N LYS A 231 -51.15 15.92 4.59
CA LYS A 231 -51.63 14.54 4.66
C LYS A 231 -52.03 14.09 3.27
N GLY A 232 -51.24 13.21 2.69
CA GLY A 232 -51.43 12.74 1.32
C GLY A 232 -50.24 11.96 0.82
N LYS A 233 -50.26 11.66 -0.48
CA LYS A 233 -49.20 10.95 -1.15
C LYS A 233 -48.22 11.93 -1.79
N THR A 234 -46.93 11.69 -1.60
CA THR A 234 -45.86 12.41 -2.29
C THR A 234 -45.07 11.45 -3.17
N PRO A 235 -44.58 11.88 -4.34
CA PRO A 235 -43.64 11.10 -5.13
C PRO A 235 -42.44 10.67 -4.27
N ALA A 236 -42.08 9.39 -4.35
CA ALA A 236 -40.98 8.80 -3.59
C ALA A 236 -40.24 7.76 -4.42
N ILE A 237 -38.98 7.52 -4.07
CA ILE A 237 -38.19 6.43 -4.66
C ILE A 237 -38.72 5.11 -4.08
N THR A 238 -38.97 4.12 -4.93
CA THR A 238 -39.32 2.77 -4.46
C THR A 238 -38.10 2.09 -3.83
N ASP A 239 -38.30 1.14 -2.91
CA ASP A 239 -37.17 0.43 -2.27
C ASP A 239 -36.32 -0.33 -3.29
N ILE A 240 -36.94 -0.83 -4.37
CA ILE A 240 -36.28 -1.51 -5.48
C ILE A 240 -35.38 -0.53 -6.24
N ASP A 241 -35.93 0.60 -6.71
CA ASP A 241 -35.18 1.61 -7.45
C ASP A 241 -34.04 2.18 -6.60
N ARG A 242 -34.29 2.38 -5.30
CA ARG A 242 -33.25 2.82 -4.34
C ARG A 242 -32.13 1.79 -4.25
N THR A 243 -32.45 0.52 -4.05
CA THR A 243 -31.44 -0.54 -3.89
C THR A 243 -30.60 -0.68 -5.16
N THR A 244 -31.23 -0.66 -6.34
CA THR A 244 -30.51 -0.73 -7.62
C THR A 244 -29.62 0.50 -7.84
N ALA A 245 -30.13 1.70 -7.57
CA ALA A 245 -29.35 2.93 -7.75
C ALA A 245 -28.15 2.99 -6.77
N VAL A 246 -28.35 2.61 -5.50
CA VAL A 246 -27.28 2.57 -4.50
C VAL A 246 -26.24 1.50 -4.86
N GLY A 247 -26.65 0.31 -5.31
CA GLY A 247 -25.72 -0.73 -5.78
C GLY A 247 -24.84 -0.24 -6.94
N ASN A 248 -25.44 0.41 -7.94
CA ASN A 248 -24.70 0.98 -9.06
C ASN A 248 -23.74 2.10 -8.62
N LEU A 249 -24.19 3.00 -7.71
CA LEU A 249 -23.32 4.03 -7.15
C LEU A 249 -22.15 3.43 -6.39
N ASN A 250 -22.38 2.36 -5.62
CA ASN A 250 -21.32 1.69 -4.86
C ASN A 250 -20.25 1.10 -5.79
N ASP A 251 -20.66 0.43 -6.88
CA ASP A 251 -19.72 -0.13 -7.86
C ASP A 251 -18.88 0.95 -8.56
N ILE A 252 -19.50 2.08 -8.92
CA ILE A 252 -18.82 3.21 -9.56
C ILE A 252 -17.84 3.86 -8.56
N LEU A 253 -18.31 4.13 -7.35
CA LEU A 253 -17.52 4.75 -6.29
C LEU A 253 -16.34 3.86 -5.88
N GLN A 254 -16.54 2.55 -5.76
CA GLN A 254 -15.47 1.60 -5.47
C GLN A 254 -14.38 1.64 -6.56
N LYS A 255 -14.75 1.61 -7.84
CA LYS A 255 -13.78 1.69 -8.95
C LYS A 255 -13.02 3.01 -8.94
N LYS A 256 -13.72 4.13 -8.72
CA LYS A 256 -13.15 5.48 -8.65
C LYS A 256 -12.16 5.60 -7.49
N LEU A 257 -12.53 5.15 -6.30
CA LEU A 257 -11.67 5.16 -5.12
C LEU A 257 -10.45 4.24 -5.28
N LEU A 258 -10.62 3.04 -5.85
CA LEU A 258 -9.51 2.13 -6.13
C LEU A 258 -8.51 2.74 -7.12
N GLN A 259 -8.99 3.36 -8.20
CA GLN A 259 -8.13 4.03 -9.16
C GLN A 259 -7.33 5.17 -8.51
N LYS A 260 -7.98 5.99 -7.68
CA LYS A 260 -7.30 7.04 -6.90
C LYS A 260 -6.26 6.45 -5.95
N ALA A 261 -6.62 5.39 -5.22
CA ALA A 261 -5.73 4.69 -4.31
C ALA A 261 -4.46 4.21 -5.01
N THR A 262 -4.59 3.53 -6.16
CA THR A 262 -3.42 3.06 -6.93
C THR A 262 -2.55 4.20 -7.45
N SER A 263 -3.15 5.34 -7.83
CA SER A 263 -2.40 6.51 -8.31
C SER A 263 -1.67 7.30 -7.21
N GLN A 264 -2.04 7.09 -5.95
CA GLN A 264 -1.50 7.82 -4.79
C GLN A 264 -0.53 6.98 -3.95
N ILE A 265 -0.20 5.76 -4.38
CA ILE A 265 0.81 4.93 -3.70
C ILE A 265 2.18 5.63 -3.85
N PRO A 266 2.87 5.99 -2.75
CA PRO A 266 4.20 6.56 -2.84
C PRO A 266 5.23 5.56 -3.36
N ASP A 267 6.29 6.06 -3.99
CA ASP A 267 7.41 5.22 -4.42
C ASP A 267 8.04 4.47 -3.24
N GLY A 268 8.34 3.19 -3.44
CA GLY A 268 8.90 2.32 -2.39
C GLY A 268 7.88 1.79 -1.38
N PHE A 269 6.58 2.06 -1.58
CA PHE A 269 5.50 1.46 -0.81
C PHE A 269 4.72 0.43 -1.61
N ILE A 270 4.11 -0.51 -0.87
CA ILE A 270 3.23 -1.53 -1.43
C ILE A 270 1.86 -1.48 -0.76
N LEU A 271 0.82 -1.70 -1.57
CA LEU A 271 -0.55 -1.88 -1.14
C LEU A 271 -1.03 -3.26 -1.60
N PHE A 272 -1.29 -4.16 -0.65
CA PHE A 272 -1.84 -5.46 -0.98
C PHE A 272 -3.33 -5.35 -1.33
N LYS A 273 -3.80 -6.20 -2.25
CA LYS A 273 -5.21 -6.22 -2.68
C LYS A 273 -6.19 -6.36 -1.52
N ASP A 274 -5.88 -7.26 -0.59
CA ASP A 274 -6.70 -7.55 0.61
C ASP A 274 -6.39 -6.63 1.81
N ALA A 275 -5.53 -5.63 1.60
CA ALA A 275 -5.24 -4.55 2.55
C ALA A 275 -6.04 -3.27 2.25
N ILE A 276 -7.04 -3.37 1.37
CA ILE A 276 -7.95 -2.30 0.98
C ILE A 276 -9.33 -2.56 1.58
N PHE A 277 -9.86 -1.56 2.27
CA PHE A 277 -11.14 -1.62 2.95
C PHE A 277 -11.99 -0.44 2.51
N LEU A 278 -13.18 -0.72 2.02
CA LEU A 278 -14.15 0.29 1.62
C LEU A 278 -15.23 0.40 2.70
N ASN A 279 -15.46 1.61 3.20
CA ASN A 279 -16.59 1.92 4.05
C ASN A 279 -17.60 2.76 3.28
N THR A 280 -18.74 2.15 2.99
CA THR A 280 -19.92 2.74 2.36
C THR A 280 -21.13 2.27 3.15
N ASP A 281 -21.65 3.13 4.02
CA ASP A 281 -22.84 2.84 4.82
C ASP A 281 -24.10 3.32 4.08
N ASP A 282 -25.19 2.56 4.12
CA ASP A 282 -26.50 2.99 3.59
C ASP A 282 -26.99 4.29 4.24
N LEU A 283 -26.57 4.57 5.49
CA LEU A 283 -26.82 5.82 6.19
C LEU A 283 -26.13 7.04 5.54
N SER A 284 -25.11 6.82 4.72
CA SER A 284 -24.40 7.89 4.00
C SER A 284 -25.12 8.33 2.72
N VAL A 285 -26.22 7.66 2.36
CA VAL A 285 -27.02 7.99 1.18
C VAL A 285 -27.99 9.12 1.50
N SER A 286 -27.69 10.32 1.00
CA SER A 286 -28.62 11.44 1.03
C SER A 286 -29.51 11.47 -0.21
N SER A 287 -30.76 11.93 -0.05
CA SER A 287 -31.74 12.04 -1.13
C SER A 287 -32.30 13.45 -1.19
N VAL A 288 -32.16 14.11 -2.33
CA VAL A 288 -32.76 15.43 -2.60
C VAL A 288 -33.83 15.25 -3.67
N TYR A 289 -35.08 15.62 -3.36
CA TYR A 289 -36.21 15.52 -4.28
C TYR A 289 -36.42 16.84 -5.01
N ASP A 290 -36.55 16.79 -6.33
CA ASP A 290 -36.90 17.93 -7.19
C ASP A 290 -37.85 17.46 -8.29
N ASN A 291 -39.06 18.02 -8.33
CA ASN A 291 -40.06 17.87 -9.40
C ASN A 291 -40.04 16.50 -10.12
N ASN A 292 -40.57 15.47 -9.45
CA ASN A 292 -40.63 14.09 -9.96
C ASN A 292 -39.29 13.38 -10.20
N SER A 293 -38.18 13.94 -9.73
CA SER A 293 -36.89 13.29 -9.67
C SER A 293 -36.31 13.30 -8.26
N ALA A 294 -35.38 12.39 -8.00
CA ALA A 294 -34.61 12.36 -6.78
C ALA A 294 -33.13 12.11 -7.10
N THR A 295 -32.26 12.94 -6.53
CA THR A 295 -30.82 12.78 -6.61
C THR A 295 -30.34 12.03 -5.38
N LEU A 296 -29.77 10.85 -5.61
CA LEU A 296 -29.10 10.04 -4.60
C LEU A 296 -27.62 10.37 -4.61
N THR A 297 -27.06 10.70 -3.45
CA THR A 297 -25.61 10.90 -3.30
C THR A 297 -25.09 9.90 -2.28
N LEU A 298 -24.14 9.07 -2.70
CA LEU A 298 -23.44 8.11 -1.84
C LEU A 298 -22.04 8.66 -1.53
N LYS A 299 -21.67 8.67 -0.25
CA LYS A 299 -20.32 9.00 0.19
C LYS A 299 -19.60 7.74 0.63
N GLY A 300 -18.32 7.64 0.32
CA GLY A 300 -17.52 6.48 0.69
C GLY A 300 -16.12 6.89 1.07
N THR A 301 -15.53 6.11 1.98
CA THR A 301 -14.14 6.26 2.39
C THR A 301 -13.42 4.95 2.19
N LEU A 302 -12.34 4.99 1.41
CA LEU A 302 -11.41 3.88 1.21
C LEU A 302 -10.23 4.04 2.16
N TYR A 303 -9.91 2.95 2.86
CA TYR A 303 -8.75 2.80 3.72
C TYR A 303 -7.79 1.79 3.07
N GLY A 304 -6.54 2.19 2.86
CA GLY A 304 -5.47 1.32 2.38
C GLY A 304 -4.34 1.25 3.40
N ILE A 305 -3.88 0.04 3.72
CA ILE A 305 -2.70 -0.16 4.57
C ILE A 305 -1.48 -0.28 3.66
N LEU A 306 -0.60 0.71 3.75
CA LEU A 306 0.65 0.79 2.98
C LEU A 306 1.82 0.30 3.83
N PHE A 307 2.71 -0.49 3.22
CA PHE A 307 3.96 -0.92 3.85
C PHE A 307 5.14 -0.43 3.03
N ASN A 308 6.20 0.01 3.69
CA ASN A 308 7.47 0.27 3.01
C ASN A 308 8.10 -1.06 2.57
N GLU A 309 8.37 -1.20 1.27
CA GLU A 309 8.81 -2.44 0.65
C GLU A 309 10.14 -2.95 1.25
N GLN A 310 11.09 -2.05 1.47
CA GLN A 310 12.41 -2.38 2.01
C GLN A 310 12.31 -2.83 3.47
N LYS A 311 11.57 -2.08 4.31
CA LYS A 311 11.38 -2.44 5.72
C LYS A 311 10.66 -3.78 5.87
N LEU A 312 9.62 -4.03 5.08
CA LEU A 312 8.90 -5.30 5.10
C LEU A 312 9.79 -6.46 4.65
N THR A 313 10.52 -6.29 3.54
CA THR A 313 11.44 -7.31 3.03
C THR A 313 12.54 -7.64 4.04
N LYS A 314 13.12 -6.62 4.68
CA LYS A 314 14.11 -6.80 5.74
C LYS A 314 13.52 -7.61 6.90
N LYS A 315 12.31 -7.25 7.36
CA LYS A 315 11.65 -7.94 8.47
C LYS A 315 11.39 -9.42 8.17
N ILE A 316 10.87 -9.72 6.98
CA ILE A 316 10.65 -11.11 6.51
C ILE A 316 11.98 -11.88 6.48
N THR A 317 13.05 -11.23 6.02
CA THR A 317 14.36 -11.88 5.89
C THR A 317 14.98 -12.17 7.26
N GLU A 318 14.90 -11.22 8.20
CA GLU A 318 15.34 -11.39 9.59
C GLU A 318 14.60 -12.55 10.29
N ASP A 319 13.30 -12.71 10.04
CA ASP A 319 12.49 -13.76 10.66
C ASP A 319 12.70 -15.15 10.03
N LYS A 320 13.10 -15.22 8.74
CA LYS A 320 13.28 -16.48 8.00
C LYS A 320 14.71 -16.97 7.84
N ILE A 321 15.71 -16.09 7.84
CA ILE A 321 17.10 -16.45 7.58
C ILE A 321 17.89 -16.44 8.89
N GLU A 322 18.28 -17.63 9.34
CA GLU A 322 19.19 -17.76 10.47
C GLU A 322 20.54 -17.08 10.17
N LYS A 323 20.98 -16.20 11.09
CA LYS A 323 22.23 -15.43 10.96
C LYS A 323 22.28 -14.54 9.71
N TYR A 324 21.16 -13.89 9.40
CA TYR A 324 21.14 -12.80 8.43
C TYR A 324 22.20 -11.74 8.76
N ASP A 325 22.96 -11.33 7.75
CA ASP A 325 24.11 -10.44 7.84
C ASP A 325 23.77 -8.96 7.60
N GLU A 326 22.47 -8.62 7.63
CA GLU A 326 21.92 -7.29 7.34
C GLU A 326 22.24 -6.77 5.92
N SER A 327 22.67 -7.64 5.01
CA SER A 327 22.90 -7.30 3.60
C SER A 327 21.63 -6.78 2.93
N GLU A 328 21.72 -5.89 1.94
CA GLU A 328 20.51 -5.34 1.30
C GLU A 328 19.83 -6.44 0.47
N VAL A 329 18.53 -6.67 0.69
CA VAL A 329 17.74 -7.70 -0.02
C VAL A 329 16.42 -7.12 -0.55
N TYR A 330 15.87 -7.76 -1.58
CA TYR A 330 14.54 -7.46 -2.12
C TYR A 330 13.82 -8.74 -2.53
N VAL A 331 12.49 -8.67 -2.67
CA VAL A 331 11.64 -9.79 -3.10
C VAL A 331 10.86 -9.33 -4.34
N PRO A 332 11.23 -9.77 -5.56
CA PRO A 332 10.62 -9.29 -6.81
C PRO A 332 9.09 -9.44 -6.82
N ASN A 333 8.59 -10.55 -6.28
CA ASN A 333 7.19 -10.90 -6.26
C ASN A 333 6.46 -10.50 -4.97
N ILE A 334 6.99 -9.58 -4.17
CA ILE A 334 6.42 -9.22 -2.86
C ILE A 334 4.95 -8.77 -2.96
N LYS A 335 4.59 -8.04 -4.03
CA LYS A 335 3.23 -7.55 -4.29
C LYS A 335 2.23 -8.68 -4.58
N ASN A 336 2.71 -9.87 -4.93
CA ASN A 336 1.88 -11.03 -5.27
C ASN A 336 1.60 -11.92 -4.05
N LEU A 337 2.17 -11.60 -2.89
CA LEU A 337 1.92 -12.33 -1.66
C LEU A 337 0.50 -12.10 -1.16
N ALA A 338 -0.09 -13.12 -0.55
CA ALA A 338 -1.43 -13.07 0.00
C ALA A 338 -1.39 -12.41 1.39
N PHE A 339 -2.05 -11.27 1.51
CA PHE A 339 -2.21 -10.54 2.76
C PHE A 339 -3.54 -10.90 3.42
N SER A 340 -3.55 -11.10 4.73
CA SER A 340 -4.78 -11.31 5.50
C SER A 340 -4.70 -10.59 6.84
N LEU A 341 -5.62 -9.67 7.10
CA LEU A 341 -5.72 -8.98 8.39
C LEU A 341 -6.47 -9.85 9.40
N PHE A 342 -5.90 -10.05 10.60
CA PHE A 342 -6.55 -10.92 11.62
C PHE A 342 -7.87 -10.37 12.17
N THR A 343 -8.11 -9.07 12.07
CA THR A 343 -9.31 -8.40 12.61
C THR A 343 -10.15 -7.76 11.52
N LYS A 344 -10.50 -8.50 10.46
CA LYS A 344 -11.19 -7.96 9.29
C LYS A 344 -12.57 -7.34 9.58
N ASP A 345 -13.29 -7.83 10.59
CA ASP A 345 -14.73 -7.56 10.74
C ASP A 345 -15.09 -6.42 11.71
N ASN A 346 -14.13 -5.81 12.42
CA ASN A 346 -14.40 -4.79 13.47
C ASN A 346 -13.33 -3.69 13.61
N VAL A 347 -12.52 -3.43 12.58
CA VAL A 347 -11.48 -2.39 12.67
C VAL A 347 -12.06 -1.02 12.33
N SER A 348 -12.18 -0.17 13.36
CA SER A 348 -12.28 1.27 13.17
C SER A 348 -10.91 1.81 12.77
N PHE A 349 -10.72 2.07 11.48
CA PHE A 349 -9.47 2.62 10.93
C PHE A 349 -9.16 4.04 11.45
N GLU A 350 -10.14 4.76 11.99
CA GLU A 350 -9.95 6.08 12.59
C GLU A 350 -8.99 6.04 13.79
N ASN A 351 -9.04 4.98 14.59
CA ASN A 351 -8.28 4.85 15.85
C ASN A 351 -7.23 3.73 15.82
N VAL A 352 -6.94 3.15 14.66
CA VAL A 352 -5.99 2.04 14.55
C VAL A 352 -4.57 2.52 14.86
N LYS A 353 -3.92 1.85 15.81
CA LYS A 353 -2.51 2.10 16.19
C LYS A 353 -1.59 0.96 15.77
N ASN A 354 -2.06 -0.27 15.91
CA ASN A 354 -1.32 -1.48 15.60
C ASN A 354 -2.22 -2.39 14.77
N ILE A 355 -1.60 -3.15 13.87
CA ILE A 355 -2.26 -4.19 13.10
C ILE A 355 -1.49 -5.48 13.23
N ASN A 356 -2.21 -6.60 13.25
CA ASN A 356 -1.63 -7.92 13.10
C ASN A 356 -2.18 -8.51 11.80
N PHE A 357 -1.30 -9.07 10.99
CA PHE A 357 -1.66 -9.64 9.70
C PHE A 357 -0.83 -10.87 9.40
N ASN A 358 -1.32 -11.70 8.48
CA ASN A 358 -0.61 -12.82 7.92
C ASN A 358 -0.16 -12.48 6.49
N LEU A 359 1.06 -12.86 6.15
CA LEU A 359 1.58 -12.79 4.79
C LEU A 359 1.98 -14.20 4.33
N SER A 360 1.41 -14.67 3.23
CA SER A 360 1.67 -16.02 2.74
C SER A 360 1.87 -16.12 1.23
N GLY A 361 2.63 -17.12 0.81
CA GLY A 361 2.91 -17.40 -0.60
C GLY A 361 4.39 -17.75 -0.87
N PRO A 362 4.71 -18.21 -2.09
CA PRO A 362 6.09 -18.40 -2.50
C PRO A 362 6.78 -17.03 -2.62
N ALA A 363 7.99 -16.88 -2.08
CA ALA A 363 8.80 -15.68 -2.21
C ALA A 363 10.23 -16.06 -2.60
N LYS A 364 10.85 -15.23 -3.43
CA LYS A 364 12.26 -15.35 -3.82
C LYS A 364 13.00 -14.16 -3.24
N ILE A 365 13.83 -14.40 -2.21
CA ILE A 365 14.71 -13.37 -1.65
C ILE A 365 15.94 -13.26 -2.55
N VAL A 366 16.28 -12.03 -2.96
CA VAL A 366 17.43 -11.74 -3.81
C VAL A 366 18.33 -10.75 -3.09
N TRP A 367 19.62 -11.08 -3.00
CA TRP A 367 20.62 -10.21 -2.40
C TRP A 367 21.07 -9.16 -3.39
N LYS A 368 21.09 -7.90 -2.96
CA LYS A 368 21.48 -6.78 -3.78
C LYS A 368 22.97 -6.52 -3.60
N LEU A 369 23.69 -6.58 -4.72
CA LEU A 369 25.11 -6.30 -4.75
C LEU A 369 25.37 -4.78 -4.70
N ASP A 370 26.23 -4.36 -3.77
CA ASP A 370 26.87 -3.05 -3.82
C ASP A 370 27.92 -3.04 -4.94
N VAL A 371 27.51 -2.52 -6.10
CA VAL A 371 28.33 -2.46 -7.32
C VAL A 371 29.59 -1.65 -7.09
N ASP A 372 29.50 -0.52 -6.38
CA ASP A 372 30.62 0.39 -6.20
C ASP A 372 31.70 -0.24 -5.33
N LYS A 373 31.30 -0.87 -4.22
CA LYS A 373 32.20 -1.62 -3.35
C LYS A 373 32.82 -2.83 -4.07
N PHE A 374 32.01 -3.56 -4.84
CA PHE A 374 32.50 -4.69 -5.62
C PHE A 374 33.52 -4.26 -6.68
N VAL A 375 33.22 -3.22 -7.46
CA VAL A 375 34.15 -2.65 -8.46
C VAL A 375 35.44 -2.18 -7.79
N ALA A 376 35.36 -1.47 -6.67
CA ALA A 376 36.52 -0.99 -5.93
C ALA A 376 37.46 -2.13 -5.52
N SER A 377 36.91 -3.28 -5.13
CA SER A 377 37.71 -4.46 -4.75
C SER A 377 38.43 -5.14 -5.93
N LEU A 378 37.96 -4.91 -7.16
CA LEU A 378 38.50 -5.49 -8.39
C LEU A 378 39.59 -4.64 -9.05
N LEU A 379 39.68 -3.34 -8.76
CA LEU A 379 40.59 -2.40 -9.43
C LEU A 379 42.05 -2.87 -9.36
N GLY A 380 42.70 -2.95 -10.52
CA GLY A 380 44.12 -3.34 -10.65
C GLY A 380 44.43 -4.78 -10.24
N LYS A 381 43.44 -5.58 -9.84
CA LYS A 381 43.67 -6.94 -9.34
C LYS A 381 44.00 -7.91 -10.48
N PRO A 382 44.90 -8.88 -10.25
CA PRO A 382 45.14 -9.97 -11.19
C PRO A 382 43.87 -10.81 -11.41
N LYS A 383 43.64 -11.26 -12.64
CA LYS A 383 42.52 -12.15 -13.00
C LYS A 383 42.49 -13.42 -12.14
N LYS A 384 43.67 -13.95 -11.78
CA LYS A 384 43.80 -15.15 -10.93
C LYS A 384 43.24 -14.97 -9.52
N ASP A 385 43.17 -13.73 -9.02
CA ASP A 385 42.69 -13.43 -7.67
C ASP A 385 41.17 -13.20 -7.67
N PHE A 386 40.51 -13.20 -8.84
CA PHE A 386 39.08 -12.94 -8.96
C PHE A 386 38.22 -13.89 -8.13
N ASN A 387 38.51 -15.20 -8.14
CA ASN A 387 37.77 -16.17 -7.33
C ASN A 387 37.95 -15.95 -5.83
N GLN A 388 39.12 -15.47 -5.41
CA GLN A 388 39.36 -15.13 -4.01
C GLN A 388 38.59 -13.87 -3.61
N ILE A 389 38.55 -12.86 -4.47
CA ILE A 389 37.75 -11.64 -4.23
C ILE A 389 36.27 -12.00 -4.19
N LEU A 390 35.78 -12.81 -5.12
CA LEU A 390 34.40 -13.27 -5.18
C LEU A 390 33.97 -13.98 -3.87
N SER A 391 34.87 -14.77 -3.27
CA SER A 391 34.59 -15.44 -1.99
C SER A 391 34.34 -14.51 -0.79
N GLN A 392 34.68 -13.22 -0.92
CA GLN A 392 34.42 -12.19 0.10
C GLN A 392 33.03 -11.56 -0.04
N TYR A 393 32.29 -11.88 -1.10
CA TYR A 393 30.96 -11.34 -1.38
C TYR A 393 29.91 -12.46 -1.29
N PRO A 394 29.33 -12.70 -0.10
CA PRO A 394 28.30 -13.73 0.10
C PRO A 394 27.00 -13.43 -0.67
N ASP A 395 26.82 -12.20 -1.13
CA ASP A 395 25.67 -11.72 -1.90
C ASP A 395 25.68 -12.19 -3.37
N ILE A 396 26.78 -12.82 -3.83
CA ILE A 396 26.95 -13.29 -5.20
C ILE A 396 27.03 -14.82 -5.19
N ASP A 397 26.17 -15.47 -5.98
CA ASP A 397 26.21 -16.91 -6.17
C ASP A 397 27.30 -17.32 -7.18
N SER A 398 27.37 -16.61 -8.32
CA SER A 398 28.38 -16.86 -9.34
C SER A 398 28.71 -15.58 -10.12
N ALA A 399 29.94 -15.44 -10.60
CA ALA A 399 30.34 -14.33 -11.46
C ALA A 399 31.38 -14.75 -12.50
N ILE A 400 31.34 -14.10 -13.67
CA ILE A 400 32.26 -14.34 -14.78
C ILE A 400 32.98 -13.03 -15.13
N LEU A 401 34.31 -13.04 -15.04
CA LEU A 401 35.18 -11.92 -15.42
C LEU A 401 35.75 -12.12 -16.83
N THR A 402 35.40 -11.20 -17.73
CA THR A 402 35.92 -11.12 -19.10
C THR A 402 36.83 -9.89 -19.23
N LEU A 403 38.05 -10.10 -19.73
CA LEU A 403 39.02 -9.02 -19.96
C LEU A 403 39.18 -8.78 -21.46
N SER A 404 39.19 -7.51 -21.85
CA SER A 404 39.42 -7.08 -23.22
C SER A 404 40.60 -6.09 -23.28
N PRO A 405 41.63 -6.37 -24.09
CA PRO A 405 41.80 -7.56 -24.92
C PRO A 405 42.14 -8.83 -24.14
N VAL A 406 41.92 -10.02 -24.73
CA VAL A 406 42.02 -11.34 -24.07
C VAL A 406 43.39 -11.67 -23.46
N TRP A 407 44.46 -11.01 -23.89
CA TRP A 407 45.82 -11.18 -23.35
C TRP A 407 46.08 -10.41 -22.05
N LYS A 408 45.13 -9.60 -21.57
CA LYS A 408 45.26 -8.91 -20.29
C LYS A 408 45.12 -9.89 -19.13
N MET A 409 46.02 -9.77 -18.16
CA MET A 409 46.07 -10.62 -16.96
C MET A 409 45.57 -9.91 -15.69
N SER A 410 45.24 -8.62 -15.78
CA SER A 410 44.77 -7.81 -14.66
C SER A 410 43.57 -6.97 -15.06
N VAL A 411 42.71 -6.69 -14.09
CA VAL A 411 41.57 -5.79 -14.20
C VAL A 411 42.08 -4.33 -14.33
N PRO A 412 41.44 -3.46 -15.13
CA PRO A 412 41.83 -2.05 -15.24
C PRO A 412 41.83 -1.30 -13.90
N ASP A 413 42.71 -0.30 -13.77
CA ASP A 413 42.84 0.51 -12.55
C ASP A 413 41.76 1.61 -12.40
N LYS A 414 40.92 1.80 -13.42
CA LYS A 414 39.89 2.84 -13.44
C LYS A 414 38.51 2.19 -13.44
N ALA A 415 37.66 2.57 -12.48
CA ALA A 415 36.29 2.06 -12.35
C ALA A 415 35.48 2.19 -13.64
N LYS A 416 35.63 3.31 -14.37
CA LYS A 416 34.97 3.55 -15.66
C LYS A 416 35.27 2.52 -16.77
N ASN A 417 36.34 1.74 -16.62
CA ASN A 417 36.73 0.70 -17.57
C ASN A 417 36.22 -0.68 -17.14
N ILE A 418 35.53 -0.79 -16.01
CA ILE A 418 34.90 -2.01 -15.50
C ILE A 418 33.39 -1.85 -15.68
N LYS A 419 32.80 -2.74 -16.45
CA LYS A 419 31.35 -2.82 -16.64
C LYS A 419 30.83 -4.00 -15.83
N VAL A 420 29.91 -3.77 -14.92
CA VAL A 420 29.24 -4.83 -14.15
C VAL A 420 27.83 -5.00 -14.69
N ILE A 421 27.49 -6.22 -15.09
CA ILE A 421 26.14 -6.64 -15.47
C ILE A 421 25.66 -7.60 -14.39
N ILE A 422 24.53 -7.27 -13.77
CA ILE A 422 23.90 -8.14 -12.77
C ILE A 422 22.67 -8.78 -13.40
N ASN A 423 22.61 -10.11 -13.36
CA ASN A 423 21.46 -10.87 -13.83
C ASN A 423 20.45 -11.00 -12.69
N TYR A 424 19.73 -9.93 -12.40
CA TYR A 424 18.64 -9.98 -11.45
C TYR A 424 17.48 -10.83 -12.01
N PRO A 425 16.91 -11.77 -11.22
CA PRO A 425 15.71 -12.46 -11.63
C PRO A 425 14.54 -11.46 -11.74
N GLU A 426 13.73 -11.61 -12.78
CA GLU A 426 12.50 -10.83 -12.99
C GLU A 426 11.45 -11.06 -11.90
#